data_AF-A0AAD9TD84-F1
#
_entry.id   AF-A0AAD9TD84-F1
#
_cell.length_a   1.000
_cell.length_b   1.000
_cell.length_c   1.000
_cell.angle_alpha   90.00
_cell.angle_beta   90.00
_cell.angle_gamma   90.00
#
_symmetry.space_group_name_H-M   'P 1'
#
loop_
_entity.id
_entity.type
_entity.pdbx_description
1 polymer ?
#
loop_
_entity_poly.entity_id
_entity_poly.type
_entity_poly.pdbx_seq_one_letter_code
_entity_poly.pdbx_strand_id
1 'polypeptide(L)'
;MPWEGYNFEDAVLISERLIYRDIYTSFHIRKYEIQTHVTSQGPERITNEIPHLEARLLRNLDKNGIVMLGSWVETGDILVGKLTPQTAKESSYAPEDRLLRAILGIQVSTSKETCLKLPIGGRGRVIDVRWIQKKGGSSYNPETIRVYISQKREIKVGDKVAGRHGNKGIISKILPRQDMPYLQDGRPVDMVFNPLGVPSRMNVGQIFECSLGLAGGLLNRHYRIAPFDERYEQEASRKLVFSELYEASKQTANPWVFEPDIPLFFTTQGFDIFRNREISTGAVAIREQLADLDLRIIIDYSWAEWKELGEEGPTGNEWEDRKIGRRRDFLVRRIELAKHFIRTNIDPEWMVLCLLPVLPPELRPIIQIEGGKLMSSDINELYRRVIYRNNTLTDLLTTSRSTPGELVMCQEKLVQEAVDTLLDNGIRGQPMRDGHNKVYKSFSDVIEGKEGRFRETLLGKRVDYSGRSVIVVGPSLSLHRCGLPREIAIELFQAFVICSLIRQHLASNIGVAKSPDALPFEIKILGLDSSIDS
;
A
#
# COMPACT_ATOMS: atom_id res chain seq x y z
N MET A 1 -10.21 16.25 6.90
CA MET A 1 -11.02 16.50 5.68
C MET A 1 -10.53 15.62 4.54
N PRO A 2 -11.35 15.23 3.55
CA PRO A 2 -10.89 14.48 2.38
C PRO A 2 -10.00 15.36 1.47
N TRP A 3 -9.03 14.76 0.77
CA TRP A 3 -8.14 15.49 -0.13
C TRP A 3 -7.71 14.64 -1.34
N GLU A 4 -8.36 14.87 -2.50
CA GLU A 4 -8.04 14.27 -3.81
C GLU A 4 -7.80 12.74 -3.80
N GLY A 5 -8.40 12.02 -2.85
CA GLY A 5 -8.18 10.58 -2.65
C GLY A 5 -6.84 10.19 -2.02
N TYR A 6 -5.91 11.12 -1.80
CA TYR A 6 -4.61 10.81 -1.17
C TYR A 6 -4.73 10.42 0.29
N ASN A 7 -5.81 10.81 0.96
CA ASN A 7 -6.14 10.36 2.31
C ASN A 7 -7.33 9.40 2.31
N PHE A 8 -7.47 8.56 1.27
CA PHE A 8 -8.46 7.49 1.26
C PHE A 8 -8.19 6.49 2.40
N GLU A 9 -9.26 6.00 3.03
CA GLU A 9 -9.20 5.13 4.21
C GLU A 9 -8.27 5.67 5.31
N ASP A 10 -7.17 4.97 5.56
CA ASP A 10 -6.17 5.24 6.60
C ASP A 10 -4.92 5.92 6.02
N ALA A 11 -4.94 6.36 4.77
CA ALA A 11 -3.83 7.14 4.22
C ALA A 11 -3.78 8.55 4.85
N VAL A 12 -2.57 9.05 5.07
CA VAL A 12 -2.33 10.38 5.66
C VAL A 12 -1.47 11.19 4.71
N LEU A 13 -1.86 12.44 4.51
CA LEU A 13 -1.10 13.40 3.74
C LEU A 13 -0.33 14.32 4.68
N ILE A 14 0.93 14.61 4.36
CA ILE A 14 1.80 15.45 5.19
C ILE A 14 2.40 16.61 4.40
N SER A 15 2.71 17.71 5.09
CA SER A 15 3.46 18.83 4.54
C SER A 15 4.95 18.52 4.47
N GLU A 16 5.60 18.94 3.39
CA GLU A 16 7.07 18.96 3.29
C GLU A 16 7.74 19.77 4.42
N ARG A 17 6.99 20.69 5.07
CA ARG A 17 7.46 21.45 6.24
C ARG A 17 8.02 20.54 7.33
N LEU A 18 7.40 19.38 7.54
CA LEU A 18 7.81 18.41 8.55
C LEU A 18 9.20 17.83 8.29
N ILE A 19 9.59 17.71 7.03
CA ILE A 19 10.91 17.21 6.60
C ILE A 19 11.95 18.31 6.76
N TYR A 20 11.67 19.49 6.19
CA TYR A 20 12.61 20.63 6.25
C TYR A 20 12.92 21.09 7.67
N ARG A 21 11.98 20.92 8.61
CA ARG A 21 12.18 21.28 10.02
C ARG A 21 12.65 20.11 10.89
N ASP A 22 12.96 18.95 10.31
CA ASP A 22 13.42 17.76 11.03
C ASP A 22 12.49 17.35 12.20
N ILE A 23 11.17 17.57 12.06
CA ILE A 23 10.20 17.34 13.16
C ILE A 23 10.05 15.85 13.46
N TYR A 24 9.94 15.03 12.41
CA TYR A 24 9.82 13.58 12.50
C TYR A 24 11.06 12.89 11.94
N THR A 25 12.22 13.23 12.50
CA THR A 25 13.51 12.64 12.15
C THR A 25 14.01 11.76 13.31
N SER A 26 14.42 10.53 13.00
CA SER A 26 14.99 9.59 13.95
C SER A 26 16.41 9.17 13.59
N PHE A 27 17.18 8.78 14.60
CA PHE A 27 18.51 8.18 14.42
C PHE A 27 18.45 6.69 14.75
N HIS A 28 18.87 5.87 13.79
CA HIS A 28 18.93 4.42 13.96
C HIS A 28 20.39 3.96 13.93
N ILE A 29 20.81 3.27 14.99
CA ILE A 29 22.13 2.67 15.05
C ILE A 29 22.02 1.20 14.66
N ARG A 30 22.74 0.82 13.61
CA ARG A 30 22.85 -0.59 13.18
C ARG A 30 24.25 -1.12 13.48
N LYS A 31 24.29 -2.33 14.02
CA LYS A 31 25.52 -3.08 14.29
C LYS A 31 25.76 -4.06 13.13
N TYR A 32 26.95 -4.01 12.57
CA TYR A 32 27.47 -4.98 11.61
C TYR A 32 28.65 -5.71 12.24
N GLU A 33 28.71 -7.02 12.11
CA GLU A 33 29.73 -7.85 12.77
C GLU A 33 30.32 -8.85 11.78
N ILE A 34 31.64 -8.99 11.81
CA ILE A 34 32.37 -10.03 11.08
C ILE A 34 33.39 -10.68 12.01
N GLN A 35 33.57 -11.98 11.82
CA GLN A 35 34.54 -12.79 12.58
C GLN A 35 35.54 -13.44 11.63
N THR A 36 36.76 -13.62 12.12
CA THR A 36 37.79 -14.40 11.44
C THR A 36 37.78 -15.83 11.95
N HIS A 37 37.87 -16.78 11.02
CA HIS A 37 37.95 -18.20 11.31
C HIS A 37 39.20 -18.81 10.69
N VAL A 38 39.64 -19.94 11.24
CA VAL A 38 40.68 -20.77 10.60
C VAL A 38 39.99 -21.73 9.67
N THR A 39 40.31 -21.66 8.38
CA THR A 39 39.86 -22.65 7.40
C THR A 39 40.90 -23.76 7.27
N SER A 40 40.53 -24.89 6.66
CA SER A 40 41.47 -25.97 6.35
C SER A 40 42.63 -25.54 5.44
N GLN A 41 42.49 -24.41 4.74
CA GLN A 41 43.48 -23.84 3.82
C GLN A 41 44.32 -22.73 4.44
N GLY A 42 44.05 -22.36 5.69
CA GLY A 42 44.76 -21.31 6.42
C GLY A 42 43.84 -20.35 7.18
N PRO A 43 44.40 -19.48 8.04
CA PRO A 43 43.66 -18.48 8.77
C PRO A 43 43.16 -17.36 7.85
N GLU A 44 41.92 -16.91 8.06
CA GLU A 44 41.41 -15.71 7.40
C GLU A 44 42.14 -14.47 7.92
N ARG A 45 42.44 -13.52 7.02
CA ARG A 45 43.19 -12.31 7.35
C ARG A 45 42.35 -11.07 7.08
N ILE A 46 42.37 -10.13 8.02
CA ILE A 46 41.82 -8.79 7.83
C ILE A 46 42.93 -7.92 7.20
N THR A 47 42.62 -7.27 6.08
CA THR A 47 43.58 -6.45 5.32
C THR A 47 42.86 -5.42 4.45
N ASN A 48 43.55 -4.32 4.14
CA ASN A 48 43.13 -3.33 3.16
C ASN A 48 43.58 -3.66 1.72
N GLU A 49 44.55 -4.56 1.56
CA GLU A 49 45.07 -5.01 0.28
C GLU A 49 44.23 -6.15 -0.28
N ILE A 50 43.17 -5.79 -1.01
CA ILE A 50 42.22 -6.77 -1.54
C ILE A 50 42.32 -6.79 -3.07
N PRO A 51 42.77 -7.91 -3.67
CA PRO A 51 42.96 -7.99 -5.12
C PRO A 51 41.62 -7.88 -5.84
N HIS A 52 41.62 -7.29 -7.04
CA HIS A 52 40.48 -7.15 -7.95
C HIS A 52 39.37 -6.17 -7.53
N LEU A 53 39.56 -5.39 -6.47
CA LEU A 53 38.63 -4.31 -6.08
C LEU A 53 39.12 -2.95 -6.57
N GLU A 54 38.16 -2.10 -6.95
CA GLU A 54 38.43 -0.71 -7.28
C GLU A 54 38.90 0.07 -6.05
N ALA A 55 39.90 0.96 -6.23
CA ALA A 55 40.40 1.83 -5.16
C ALA A 55 39.31 2.68 -4.50
N ARG A 56 38.24 3.00 -5.24
CA ARG A 56 37.07 3.73 -4.72
C ARG A 56 36.41 3.03 -3.54
N LEU A 57 36.29 1.70 -3.56
CA LEU A 57 35.63 0.93 -2.51
C LEU A 57 36.48 0.79 -1.24
N LEU A 58 37.80 0.95 -1.38
CA LEU A 58 38.78 0.84 -0.31
C LEU A 58 39.06 2.19 0.38
N ARG A 59 38.57 3.31 -0.17
CA ARG A 59 38.84 4.68 0.31
C ARG A 59 38.53 4.93 1.80
N ASN A 60 37.57 4.19 2.34
CA ASN A 60 37.07 4.38 3.70
C ASN A 60 37.78 3.47 4.72
N LEU A 61 38.64 2.54 4.27
CA LEU A 61 39.37 1.61 5.12
C LEU A 61 40.67 2.23 5.63
N ASP A 62 41.05 1.87 6.86
CA ASP A 62 42.33 2.18 7.45
C ASP A 62 43.44 1.22 6.96
N LYS A 63 44.66 1.42 7.46
CA LYS A 63 45.81 0.55 7.17
C LYS A 63 45.63 -0.92 7.58
N ASN A 64 44.69 -1.21 8.48
CA ASN A 64 44.41 -2.57 8.94
C ASN A 64 43.31 -3.23 8.11
N GLY A 65 42.60 -2.50 7.24
CA GLY A 65 41.45 -3.02 6.49
C GLY A 65 40.11 -2.83 7.19
N ILE A 66 40.01 -1.90 8.13
CA ILE A 66 38.80 -1.61 8.90
C ILE A 66 38.31 -0.20 8.57
N VAL A 67 37.00 -0.01 8.44
CA VAL A 67 36.44 1.32 8.15
C VAL A 67 36.81 2.35 9.22
N MET A 68 37.23 3.53 8.77
CA MET A 68 37.60 4.63 9.65
C MET A 68 36.39 5.23 10.38
N LEU A 69 36.60 5.63 11.64
CA LEU A 69 35.59 6.33 12.44
C LEU A 69 35.21 7.66 11.78
N GLY A 70 33.91 7.97 11.77
CA GLY A 70 33.39 9.20 11.18
C GLY A 70 33.20 9.16 9.66
N SER A 71 33.64 8.10 8.97
CA SER A 71 33.45 7.91 7.53
C SER A 71 31.97 7.83 7.16
N TRP A 72 31.62 8.44 6.02
CA TRP A 72 30.33 8.27 5.39
C TRP A 72 30.36 7.04 4.49
N VAL A 73 29.42 6.12 4.69
CA VAL A 73 29.35 4.84 3.98
C VAL A 73 28.01 4.66 3.30
N GLU A 74 28.07 4.13 2.08
CA GLU A 74 26.90 3.86 1.24
C GLU A 74 26.78 2.37 0.92
N THR A 75 25.66 1.99 0.31
CA THR A 75 25.39 0.60 -0.06
C THR A 75 26.51 0.07 -0.96
N GLY A 76 27.07 -1.08 -0.60
CA GLY A 76 28.17 -1.72 -1.32
C GLY A 76 29.56 -1.33 -0.84
N ASP A 77 29.72 -0.28 -0.03
CA ASP A 77 31.02 0.08 0.55
C ASP A 77 31.51 -1.03 1.49
N ILE A 78 32.83 -1.22 1.51
CA ILE A 78 33.48 -2.20 2.38
C ILE A 78 33.65 -1.60 3.77
N LEU A 79 33.08 -2.28 4.77
CA LEU A 79 33.23 -1.94 6.18
C LEU A 79 34.45 -2.61 6.82
N VAL A 80 34.72 -3.85 6.41
CA VAL A 80 35.89 -4.63 6.86
C VAL A 80 36.39 -5.49 5.70
N GLY A 81 37.65 -5.29 5.32
CA GLY A 81 38.35 -6.11 4.34
C GLY A 81 38.73 -7.46 4.94
N LYS A 82 38.25 -8.56 4.36
CA LYS A 82 38.59 -9.92 4.79
C LYS A 82 38.97 -10.77 3.59
N LEU A 83 40.09 -11.48 3.71
CA LEU A 83 40.56 -12.46 2.74
C LEU A 83 40.50 -13.85 3.34
N THR A 84 39.87 -14.77 2.61
CA THR A 84 39.88 -16.20 2.94
C THR A 84 40.85 -16.91 1.99
N PRO A 85 41.86 -17.63 2.51
CA PRO A 85 42.80 -18.36 1.67
C PRO A 85 42.06 -19.47 0.90
N GLN A 86 42.37 -19.61 -0.39
CA GLN A 86 41.80 -20.64 -1.26
C GLN A 86 42.93 -21.43 -1.90
N THR A 87 42.82 -22.76 -1.94
CA THR A 87 43.76 -23.57 -2.72
C THR A 87 43.56 -23.25 -4.18
N ALA A 88 44.59 -22.74 -4.84
CA ALA A 88 44.65 -22.63 -6.29
C ALA A 88 44.72 -24.05 -6.88
N LYS A 89 43.57 -24.74 -6.97
CA LYS A 89 43.46 -25.89 -7.85
C LYS A 89 43.25 -25.33 -9.23
N GLU A 90 44.31 -25.24 -10.02
CA GLU A 90 44.18 -24.91 -11.44
C GLU A 90 43.12 -25.80 -12.10
N SER A 91 42.94 -27.05 -11.65
CA SER A 91 41.98 -28.05 -12.16
C SER A 91 40.50 -27.78 -11.90
N SER A 92 40.13 -26.80 -11.06
CA SER A 92 38.70 -26.48 -10.82
C SER A 92 38.14 -25.43 -11.77
N TYR A 93 38.99 -24.76 -12.56
CA TYR A 93 38.55 -23.75 -13.52
C TYR A 93 38.26 -24.39 -14.88
N ALA A 94 37.22 -23.88 -15.55
CA ALA A 94 36.88 -24.30 -16.90
C ALA A 94 38.09 -24.06 -17.85
N PRO A 95 38.32 -24.93 -18.85
CA PRO A 95 39.41 -24.77 -19.82
C PRO A 95 39.44 -23.37 -20.47
N GLU A 96 38.27 -22.79 -20.70
CA GLU A 96 38.08 -21.44 -21.24
C GLU A 96 38.63 -20.37 -20.30
N ASP A 97 38.33 -20.45 -18.99
CA ASP A 97 38.84 -19.54 -17.97
C ASP A 97 40.37 -19.63 -17.80
N ARG A 98 40.92 -20.83 -17.97
CA ARG A 98 42.37 -21.05 -17.94
C ARG A 98 43.06 -20.38 -19.14
N LEU A 99 42.50 -20.55 -20.34
CA LEU A 99 43.01 -19.92 -21.55
C LEU A 99 42.95 -18.39 -21.45
N LEU A 100 41.83 -17.85 -20.97
CA LEU A 100 41.61 -16.42 -20.84
C LEU A 100 42.59 -15.78 -19.84
N ARG A 101 42.90 -16.47 -18.73
CA ARG A 101 43.94 -16.05 -17.77
C ARG A 101 45.36 -16.13 -18.34
N ALA A 102 45.67 -17.17 -19.12
CA ALA A 102 46.97 -17.32 -19.78
C ALA A 102 47.23 -16.21 -20.82
N ILE A 103 46.20 -15.83 -21.59
CA ILE A 103 46.27 -14.74 -22.58
C ILE A 103 46.44 -13.38 -21.88
N LEU A 104 45.70 -13.14 -20.79
CA LEU A 104 45.73 -11.85 -20.07
C LEU A 104 46.86 -11.74 -19.03
N GLY A 105 47.66 -12.78 -18.82
CA GLY A 105 48.73 -12.80 -17.81
C GLY A 105 48.22 -12.65 -16.36
N ILE A 106 46.96 -12.97 -16.10
CA ILE A 106 46.33 -12.79 -14.78
C ILE A 106 46.75 -13.95 -13.88
N GLN A 107 47.63 -13.68 -12.91
CA GLN A 107 48.01 -14.66 -11.88
C GLN A 107 46.78 -15.10 -11.07
N VAL A 108 46.75 -16.38 -10.71
CA VAL A 108 45.67 -16.96 -9.91
C VAL A 108 45.75 -16.37 -8.49
N SER A 109 44.74 -15.61 -8.09
CA SER A 109 44.61 -15.12 -6.73
C SER A 109 44.51 -16.29 -5.74
N THR A 110 45.47 -16.41 -4.82
CA THR A 110 45.50 -17.44 -3.77
C THR A 110 44.49 -17.20 -2.65
N SER A 111 43.72 -16.12 -2.73
CA SER A 111 42.78 -15.69 -1.70
C SER A 111 41.48 -15.19 -2.33
N LYS A 112 40.35 -15.57 -1.73
CA LYS A 112 39.01 -15.10 -2.12
C LYS A 112 38.58 -13.96 -1.20
N GLU A 113 37.97 -12.94 -1.79
CA GLU A 113 37.34 -11.84 -1.05
C GLU A 113 36.12 -12.32 -0.25
N THR A 114 36.13 -12.09 1.07
CA THR A 114 35.02 -12.39 1.99
C THR A 114 34.69 -11.21 2.91
N CYS A 115 34.78 -9.99 2.35
CA CYS A 115 34.62 -8.73 3.08
C CYS A 115 33.22 -8.50 3.64
N LEU A 116 33.16 -7.73 4.73
CA LEU A 116 31.91 -7.18 5.25
C LEU A 116 31.54 -5.94 4.43
N LYS A 117 30.52 -6.05 3.58
CA LYS A 117 29.98 -4.93 2.79
C LYS A 117 28.71 -4.38 3.43
N LEU A 118 28.45 -3.10 3.25
CA LEU A 118 27.19 -2.51 3.68
C LEU A 118 26.04 -3.06 2.80
N PRO A 119 25.01 -3.71 3.38
CA PRO A 119 23.94 -4.31 2.60
C PRO A 119 23.04 -3.26 1.92
N ILE A 120 22.26 -3.73 0.96
CA ILE A 120 21.36 -2.90 0.16
C ILE A 120 20.41 -2.09 1.04
N GLY A 121 20.34 -0.77 0.78
CA GLY A 121 19.52 0.18 1.54
C GLY A 121 20.17 0.67 2.83
N GLY A 122 21.40 0.25 3.13
CA GLY A 122 22.24 0.84 4.17
C GLY A 122 22.92 2.11 3.68
N ARG A 123 22.85 3.18 4.47
CA ARG A 123 23.70 4.38 4.36
C ARG A 123 23.83 5.02 5.73
N GLY A 124 24.94 5.71 6.01
CA GLY A 124 25.07 6.45 7.26
C GLY A 124 26.52 6.78 7.62
N ARG A 125 26.70 7.21 8.86
CA ARG A 125 28.01 7.57 9.40
C ARG A 125 28.50 6.53 10.39
N VAL A 126 29.75 6.11 10.25
CA VAL A 126 30.39 5.21 11.22
C VAL A 126 30.60 5.96 12.53
N ILE A 127 29.96 5.48 13.60
CA ILE A 127 30.01 6.12 14.93
C ILE A 127 30.98 5.43 15.89
N ASP A 128 31.12 4.11 15.78
CA ASP A 128 31.96 3.31 16.66
C ASP A 128 32.43 2.06 15.91
N VAL A 129 33.66 1.65 16.19
CA VAL A 129 34.27 0.43 15.65
C VAL A 129 35.00 -0.26 16.78
N ARG A 130 34.60 -1.50 17.08
CA ARG A 130 35.21 -2.30 18.15
C ARG A 130 35.84 -3.54 17.57
N TRP A 131 37.15 -3.64 17.78
CA TRP A 131 37.92 -4.83 17.48
C TRP A 131 38.13 -5.61 18.78
N ILE A 132 37.52 -6.79 18.86
CA ILE A 132 37.54 -7.66 20.03
C ILE A 132 38.35 -8.90 19.69
N GLN A 133 39.47 -9.09 20.37
CA GLN A 133 40.24 -10.33 20.34
C GLN A 133 39.91 -11.15 21.59
N LYS A 134 39.33 -12.35 21.41
CA LYS A 134 39.13 -13.27 22.54
C LYS A 134 40.47 -13.94 22.85
N LYS A 135 41.07 -13.64 24.00
CA LYS A 135 42.22 -14.41 24.52
C LYS A 135 41.72 -15.75 25.05
N GLY A 136 41.78 -16.79 24.24
CA GLY A 136 41.59 -18.19 24.66
C GLY A 136 42.94 -18.93 24.67
N GLY A 137 43.06 -19.99 25.46
CA GLY A 137 44.29 -20.81 25.56
C GLY A 137 44.62 -21.66 24.32
N SER A 138 44.02 -21.37 23.16
CA SER A 138 44.27 -22.07 21.88
C SER A 138 45.26 -21.30 21.00
N SER A 139 45.95 -22.03 20.10
CA SER A 139 46.93 -21.47 19.13
C SER A 139 46.37 -20.37 18.23
N TYR A 140 45.05 -20.28 18.07
CA TYR A 140 44.38 -19.23 17.32
C TYR A 140 43.28 -18.55 18.15
N ASN A 141 43.28 -17.22 18.14
CA ASN A 141 42.28 -16.39 18.80
C ASN A 141 41.37 -15.74 17.75
N PRO A 142 40.07 -16.07 17.71
CA PRO A 142 39.17 -15.47 16.74
C PRO A 142 39.03 -13.98 17.00
N GLU A 143 39.16 -13.20 15.93
CA GLU A 143 38.99 -11.76 15.96
C GLU A 143 37.56 -11.44 15.56
N THR A 144 36.91 -10.55 16.32
CA THR A 144 35.56 -10.08 16.04
C THR A 144 35.59 -8.57 15.86
N ILE A 145 35.18 -8.09 14.69
CA ILE A 145 35.06 -6.66 14.43
C ILE A 145 33.58 -6.30 14.38
N ARG A 146 33.21 -5.27 15.15
CA ARG A 146 31.87 -4.70 15.20
C ARG A 146 31.92 -3.27 14.71
N VAL A 147 31.12 -2.96 13.71
CA VAL A 147 30.98 -1.62 13.15
C VAL A 147 29.57 -1.12 13.47
N TYR A 148 29.48 0.04 14.13
CA TYR A 148 28.23 0.70 14.44
C TYR A 148 28.04 1.88 13.48
N ILE A 149 26.93 1.87 12.77
CA ILE A 149 26.59 2.90 11.78
C ILE A 149 25.31 3.59 12.22
N SER A 150 25.38 4.91 12.38
CA SER A 150 24.22 5.75 12.64
C SER A 150 23.59 6.18 11.32
N GLN A 151 22.28 5.99 11.22
CA GLN A 151 21.47 6.35 10.06
C GLN A 151 20.45 7.40 10.47
N LYS A 152 20.55 8.61 9.92
CA LYS A 152 19.48 9.61 9.99
C LYS A 152 18.33 9.16 9.09
N ARG A 153 17.13 9.05 9.64
CA ARG A 153 15.90 8.72 8.91
C ARG A 153 14.91 9.85 9.07
N GLU A 154 14.64 10.51 7.96
CA GLU A 154 13.56 11.49 7.85
C GLU A 154 12.27 10.77 7.49
N ILE A 155 11.15 11.35 7.92
CA ILE A 155 9.81 10.89 7.56
C ILE A 155 9.63 10.85 6.04
N LYS A 156 9.12 9.74 5.51
CA LYS A 156 8.92 9.53 4.07
C LYS A 156 7.61 8.82 3.76
N VAL A 157 7.25 8.84 2.48
CA VAL A 157 6.12 8.05 1.96
C VAL A 157 6.31 6.57 2.32
N GLY A 158 5.26 5.95 2.84
CA GLY A 158 5.25 4.58 3.34
C GLY A 158 5.53 4.44 4.85
N ASP A 159 6.00 5.49 5.52
CA ASP A 159 6.11 5.46 6.97
C ASP A 159 4.73 5.53 7.63
N LYS A 160 4.60 4.94 8.82
CA LYS A 160 3.34 4.85 9.56
C LYS A 160 3.33 5.85 10.71
N VAL A 161 2.27 6.65 10.76
CA VAL A 161 1.98 7.59 11.85
C VAL A 161 0.77 7.09 12.64
N ALA A 162 0.71 7.41 13.92
CA ALA A 162 -0.42 7.07 14.77
C ALA A 162 -0.63 8.12 15.86
N GLY A 163 -1.90 8.40 16.19
CA GLY A 163 -2.26 9.21 17.36
C GLY A 163 -2.63 8.35 18.56
N ARG A 164 -2.82 9.02 19.71
CA ARG A 164 -3.10 8.38 21.00
C ARG A 164 -4.48 7.71 21.05
N HIS A 165 -5.41 8.19 20.23
CA HIS A 165 -6.78 7.70 20.13
C HIS A 165 -6.94 6.53 19.12
N GLY A 166 -5.84 5.86 18.77
CA GLY A 166 -5.85 4.67 17.92
C GLY A 166 -5.99 4.93 16.42
N ASN A 167 -6.08 6.20 15.99
CA ASN A 167 -5.97 6.57 14.60
C ASN A 167 -4.56 6.21 14.09
N LYS A 168 -4.50 5.42 13.03
CA LYS A 168 -3.26 4.96 12.41
C LYS A 168 -3.34 5.29 10.94
N GLY A 169 -2.21 5.67 10.35
CA GLY A 169 -2.18 5.86 8.92
C GLY A 169 -0.81 5.79 8.31
N ILE A 170 -0.78 5.48 7.02
CA ILE A 170 0.45 5.41 6.22
C ILE A 170 0.54 6.69 5.41
N ILE A 171 1.74 7.27 5.38
CA ILE A 171 1.98 8.48 4.60
C ILE A 171 1.91 8.13 3.13
N SER A 172 0.90 8.66 2.44
CA SER A 172 0.66 8.41 1.02
C SER A 172 1.37 9.43 0.13
N LYS A 173 1.40 10.68 0.56
CA LYS A 173 1.97 11.79 -0.21
C LYS A 173 2.49 12.88 0.71
N ILE A 174 3.57 13.51 0.27
CA ILE A 174 4.19 14.68 0.88
C ILE A 174 3.91 15.85 -0.06
N LEU A 175 3.14 16.84 0.38
CA LEU A 175 2.80 18.01 -0.45
C LEU A 175 3.71 19.20 -0.16
N PRO A 176 3.98 20.02 -1.20
CA PRO A 176 4.58 21.35 -1.02
C PRO A 176 3.75 22.24 -0.10
N ARG A 177 4.39 23.17 0.61
CA ARG A 177 3.69 24.05 1.58
C ARG A 177 2.60 24.90 0.94
N GLN A 178 2.80 25.33 -0.30
CA GLN A 178 1.84 26.15 -1.04
C GLN A 178 0.59 25.38 -1.48
N ASP A 179 0.69 24.06 -1.61
CA ASP A 179 -0.43 23.20 -1.99
C ASP A 179 -1.18 22.67 -0.75
N MET A 180 -0.62 22.91 0.45
CA MET A 180 -1.27 22.51 1.69
C MET A 180 -2.47 23.41 1.99
N PRO A 181 -3.54 22.82 2.53
CA PRO A 181 -4.66 23.56 3.10
C PRO A 181 -4.17 24.55 4.15
N TYR A 182 -4.72 25.75 4.17
CA TYR A 182 -4.32 26.81 5.11
C TYR A 182 -5.50 27.38 5.88
N LEU A 183 -5.22 27.79 7.12
CA LEU A 183 -6.19 28.46 7.98
C LEU A 183 -6.48 29.88 7.45
N GLN A 184 -7.54 30.53 7.94
CA GLN A 184 -7.88 31.90 7.51
C GLN A 184 -6.79 32.93 7.82
N ASP A 185 -5.89 32.63 8.77
CA ASP A 185 -4.69 33.42 9.07
C ASP A 185 -3.50 33.16 8.12
N GLY A 186 -3.69 32.33 7.09
CA GLY A 186 -2.69 31.96 6.08
C GLY A 186 -1.73 30.86 6.52
N ARG A 187 -1.83 30.31 7.74
CA ARG A 187 -0.94 29.23 8.18
C ARG A 187 -1.32 27.89 7.52
N PRO A 188 -0.39 27.22 6.81
CA PRO A 188 -0.65 25.90 6.24
C PRO A 188 -0.69 24.82 7.33
N VAL A 189 -1.52 23.80 7.13
CA VAL A 189 -1.60 22.63 8.01
C VAL A 189 -0.43 21.67 7.77
N ASP A 190 -0.09 20.87 8.79
CA ASP A 190 1.02 19.91 8.71
C ASP A 190 0.60 18.52 8.24
N MET A 191 -0.59 18.07 8.64
CA MET A 191 -1.10 16.73 8.36
C MET A 191 -2.59 16.80 8.06
N VAL A 192 -3.05 16.01 7.10
CA VAL A 192 -4.48 15.92 6.73
C VAL A 192 -4.96 14.49 6.90
N PHE A 193 -5.84 14.30 7.89
CA PHE A 193 -6.51 13.02 8.16
C PHE A 193 -7.87 12.92 7.49
N ASN A 194 -8.25 11.70 7.12
CA ASN A 194 -9.58 11.37 6.62
C ASN A 194 -10.63 11.47 7.74
N PRO A 195 -11.70 12.27 7.59
CA PRO A 195 -12.74 12.36 8.61
C PRO A 195 -13.57 11.07 8.74
N LEU A 196 -13.67 10.25 7.68
CA LEU A 196 -14.47 9.02 7.68
C LEU A 196 -13.96 7.98 8.70
N GLY A 197 -12.69 8.07 9.08
CA GLY A 197 -12.09 7.21 10.09
C GLY A 197 -12.55 7.48 11.52
N VAL A 198 -13.24 8.61 11.79
CA VAL A 198 -13.65 8.99 13.15
C VAL A 198 -15.02 8.41 13.54
N PRO A 199 -16.10 8.58 12.75
CA PRO A 199 -17.41 8.01 13.10
C PRO A 199 -17.38 6.48 13.17
N SER A 200 -16.65 5.85 12.24
CA SER A 200 -16.52 4.39 12.16
C SER A 200 -15.81 3.77 13.37
N ARG A 201 -14.89 4.51 14.00
CA ARG A 201 -14.07 4.02 15.12
C ARG A 201 -14.50 4.56 16.48
N MET A 202 -15.49 5.46 16.50
CA MET A 202 -16.02 6.11 17.71
C MET A 202 -14.94 6.78 18.58
N ASN A 203 -13.87 7.28 17.98
CA ASN A 203 -12.75 7.92 18.68
C ASN A 203 -12.87 9.45 18.67
N VAL A 204 -13.96 9.95 19.26
CA VAL A 204 -14.29 11.39 19.35
C VAL A 204 -13.22 12.19 20.13
N GLY A 205 -12.51 11.54 21.06
CA GLY A 205 -11.44 12.18 21.84
C GLY A 205 -10.37 12.88 21.00
N GLN A 206 -10.07 12.38 19.79
CA GLN A 206 -9.10 13.02 18.90
C GLN A 206 -9.60 14.39 18.39
N ILE A 207 -10.92 14.56 18.27
CA ILE A 207 -11.52 15.84 17.87
C ILE A 207 -11.36 16.83 19.02
N PHE A 208 -11.67 16.42 20.25
CA PHE A 208 -11.45 17.26 21.43
C PHE A 208 -9.97 17.63 21.61
N GLU A 209 -9.05 16.67 21.42
CA GLU A 209 -7.60 16.92 21.44
C GLU A 209 -7.18 17.95 20.39
N CYS A 210 -7.65 17.80 19.15
CA CYS A 210 -7.36 18.71 18.05
C CYS A 210 -7.90 20.12 18.32
N SER A 211 -9.16 20.23 18.72
CA SER A 211 -9.83 21.51 19.01
C SER A 211 -9.19 22.24 20.19
N LEU A 212 -8.90 21.54 21.28
CA LEU A 212 -8.21 22.14 22.42
C LEU A 212 -6.76 22.52 22.09
N GLY A 213 -6.09 21.71 21.27
CA GLY A 213 -4.76 22.02 20.76
C GLY A 213 -4.74 23.29 19.91
N LEU A 214 -5.76 23.51 19.08
CA LEU A 214 -5.94 24.76 18.32
C LEU A 214 -6.11 25.96 19.25
N ALA A 215 -7.02 25.88 20.23
CA ALA A 215 -7.22 26.93 21.23
C ALA A 215 -5.93 27.23 22.00
N GLY A 216 -5.22 26.20 22.46
CA GLY A 216 -3.94 26.34 23.15
C GLY A 216 -2.85 26.97 22.29
N GLY A 217 -2.80 26.66 21.00
CA GLY A 217 -1.86 27.30 20.06
C GLY A 217 -2.15 28.78 19.85
N LEU A 218 -3.42 29.19 19.88
CA LEU A 218 -3.84 30.60 19.76
C LEU A 218 -3.65 31.39 21.06
N LEU A 219 -3.95 30.77 22.21
CA LEU A 219 -3.82 31.37 23.54
C LEU A 219 -2.41 31.23 24.14
N ASN A 220 -1.52 30.50 23.47
CA ASN A 220 -0.20 30.11 23.95
C ASN A 220 -0.26 29.39 25.33
N ARG A 221 -1.20 28.44 25.46
CA ARG A 221 -1.45 27.65 26.66
C ARG A 221 -1.25 26.16 26.40
N HIS A 222 -0.83 25.44 27.43
CA HIS A 222 -0.79 23.98 27.44
C HIS A 222 -1.76 23.44 28.47
N TYR A 223 -2.54 22.43 28.08
CA TYR A 223 -3.56 21.83 28.93
C TYR A 223 -3.14 20.45 29.39
N ARG A 224 -3.47 20.13 30.65
CA ARG A 224 -3.34 18.78 31.21
C ARG A 224 -4.72 18.32 31.65
N ILE A 225 -5.27 17.34 30.94
CA ILE A 225 -6.59 16.76 31.23
C ILE A 225 -6.38 15.43 31.97
N ALA A 226 -7.09 15.25 33.07
CA ALA A 226 -7.14 13.98 33.79
C ALA A 226 -8.06 12.99 33.05
N PRO A 227 -7.70 11.70 32.97
CA PRO A 227 -8.61 10.68 32.46
C PRO A 227 -9.92 10.63 33.27
N PHE A 228 -11.04 10.36 32.59
CA PHE A 228 -12.37 10.22 33.21
C PHE A 228 -12.82 11.46 33.98
N ASP A 229 -12.65 12.65 33.39
CA ASP A 229 -13.09 13.94 33.90
C ASP A 229 -14.62 14.03 34.09
N GLU A 230 -15.40 13.26 33.33
CA GLU A 230 -16.86 13.16 33.48
C GLU A 230 -17.33 12.69 34.87
N ARG A 231 -16.43 12.11 35.69
CA ARG A 231 -16.73 11.78 37.09
C ARG A 231 -17.06 13.00 37.94
N TYR A 232 -16.60 14.18 37.53
CA TYR A 232 -16.77 15.43 38.26
C TYR A 232 -17.95 16.23 37.70
N GLU A 233 -18.14 16.21 36.38
CA GLU A 233 -19.19 16.97 35.72
C GLU A 233 -19.58 16.34 34.37
N GLN A 234 -20.88 16.28 34.06
CA GLN A 234 -21.37 15.80 32.78
C GLN A 234 -20.88 16.69 31.62
N GLU A 235 -20.40 16.07 30.55
CA GLU A 235 -19.81 16.75 29.39
C GLU A 235 -18.62 17.69 29.73
N ALA A 236 -17.88 17.42 30.82
CA ALA A 236 -16.75 18.25 31.27
C ALA A 236 -15.77 18.62 30.15
N SER A 237 -15.33 17.62 29.37
CA SER A 237 -14.43 17.81 28.23
C SER A 237 -15.00 18.77 27.18
N ARG A 238 -16.30 18.65 26.86
CA ARG A 238 -16.95 19.53 25.87
C ARG A 238 -17.03 20.96 26.38
N LYS A 239 -17.44 21.16 27.64
CA LYS A 239 -17.53 22.49 28.27
C LYS A 239 -16.18 23.19 28.26
N LEU A 240 -15.13 22.48 28.67
CA LEU A 240 -13.76 22.99 28.66
C LEU A 240 -13.34 23.41 27.24
N VAL A 241 -13.45 22.50 26.27
CA VAL A 241 -13.03 22.76 24.88
C VAL A 241 -13.78 23.96 24.29
N PHE A 242 -15.09 24.04 24.49
CA PHE A 242 -15.90 25.12 23.92
C PHE A 242 -15.61 26.46 24.60
N SER A 243 -15.40 26.47 25.92
CA SER A 243 -15.00 27.67 26.66
C SER A 243 -13.66 28.22 26.16
N GLU A 244 -12.65 27.36 26.00
CA GLU A 244 -11.32 27.78 25.54
C GLU A 244 -11.34 28.25 24.08
N LEU A 245 -12.11 27.60 23.20
CA LEU A 245 -12.29 28.07 21.81
C LEU A 245 -12.99 29.44 21.77
N TYR A 246 -13.99 29.65 22.62
CA TYR A 246 -14.67 30.94 22.73
C TYR A 246 -13.74 32.04 23.26
N GLU A 247 -12.92 31.74 24.26
CA GLU A 247 -11.86 32.65 24.73
C GLU A 247 -10.84 32.96 23.63
N ALA A 248 -10.40 31.95 22.88
CA ALA A 248 -9.46 32.12 21.77
C ALA A 248 -10.03 33.01 20.66
N SER A 249 -11.32 32.82 20.32
CA SER A 249 -12.03 33.67 19.35
C SER A 249 -12.04 35.13 19.78
N LYS A 250 -12.32 35.41 21.07
CA LYS A 250 -12.30 36.79 21.62
C LYS A 250 -10.92 37.43 21.64
N GLN A 251 -9.90 36.70 22.06
CA GLN A 251 -8.56 37.27 22.26
C GLN A 251 -7.79 37.46 20.96
N THR A 252 -8.00 36.59 19.97
CA THR A 252 -7.21 36.61 18.72
C THR A 252 -7.89 37.36 17.56
N ALA A 253 -9.05 37.99 17.79
CA ALA A 253 -9.86 38.65 16.76
C ALA A 253 -10.18 37.75 15.55
N ASN A 254 -10.17 36.42 15.76
CA ASN A 254 -10.45 35.40 14.77
C ASN A 254 -11.84 34.78 15.07
N PRO A 255 -12.94 35.40 14.59
CA PRO A 255 -14.30 34.95 14.93
C PRO A 255 -14.55 33.50 14.51
N TRP A 256 -13.93 33.06 13.41
CA TRP A 256 -14.01 31.71 12.85
C TRP A 256 -13.57 30.59 13.79
N VAL A 257 -12.79 30.88 14.84
CA VAL A 257 -12.31 29.88 15.82
C VAL A 257 -13.45 29.32 16.67
N PHE A 258 -14.58 30.02 16.76
CA PHE A 258 -15.76 29.54 17.48
C PHE A 258 -17.03 30.12 16.86
N GLU A 259 -17.54 29.47 15.81
CA GLU A 259 -18.84 29.78 15.21
C GLU A 259 -19.88 28.68 15.51
N PRO A 260 -21.10 29.03 15.97
CA PRO A 260 -22.15 28.06 16.31
C PRO A 260 -22.73 27.28 15.11
N ASP A 261 -22.66 27.82 13.88
CA ASP A 261 -23.46 27.36 12.73
C ASP A 261 -22.72 26.46 11.70
N ILE A 262 -21.46 26.04 11.97
CA ILE A 262 -20.66 25.03 11.21
C ILE A 262 -20.24 25.44 9.77
N PRO A 263 -19.04 25.07 9.22
CA PRO A 263 -17.89 24.36 9.79
C PRO A 263 -16.61 25.22 9.92
N LEU A 264 -15.84 24.87 10.95
CA LEU A 264 -14.67 25.55 11.48
C LEU A 264 -13.38 25.48 10.61
N PHE A 265 -13.43 25.08 9.34
CA PHE A 265 -12.20 24.90 8.55
C PHE A 265 -12.35 25.16 7.05
N PHE A 266 -11.43 26.02 6.56
CA PHE A 266 -11.06 26.34 5.17
C PHE A 266 -12.02 27.25 4.39
N THR A 267 -11.60 28.52 4.21
CA THR A 267 -11.95 29.28 3.00
C THR A 267 -11.10 28.71 1.85
N THR A 268 -11.69 27.85 1.04
CA THR A 268 -11.29 27.79 -0.37
C THR A 268 -12.21 28.75 -1.11
N GLN A 269 -11.71 29.49 -2.11
CA GLN A 269 -12.58 30.23 -3.04
C GLN A 269 -13.64 29.34 -3.72
N GLY A 270 -13.59 28.01 -3.53
CA GLY A 270 -14.60 27.05 -3.94
C GLY A 270 -15.65 26.67 -2.88
N PHE A 271 -15.56 27.12 -1.63
CA PHE A 271 -16.50 26.70 -0.57
C PHE A 271 -17.82 27.49 -0.58
N ASP A 272 -17.81 28.77 -0.95
CA ASP A 272 -19.05 29.55 -1.15
C ASP A 272 -19.82 29.12 -2.40
N ILE A 273 -19.13 28.56 -3.40
CA ILE A 273 -19.74 27.88 -4.55
C ILE A 273 -20.47 26.60 -4.11
N PHE A 274 -20.09 26.04 -2.96
CA PHE A 274 -20.59 24.76 -2.45
C PHE A 274 -21.90 24.89 -1.67
N ARG A 275 -22.20 26.05 -1.07
CA ARG A 275 -23.39 26.25 -0.21
C ARG A 275 -24.65 26.63 -0.98
N ASN A 276 -24.49 27.30 -2.13
CA ASN A 276 -25.61 27.84 -2.92
C ASN A 276 -25.89 27.09 -4.23
N ARG A 277 -25.16 26.00 -4.49
CA ARG A 277 -25.61 25.00 -5.45
C ARG A 277 -26.42 24.00 -4.62
N GLU A 278 -27.68 23.77 -4.99
CA GLU A 278 -28.25 22.44 -4.78
C GLU A 278 -27.31 21.47 -5.52
N ILE A 279 -26.29 20.96 -4.83
CA ILE A 279 -25.31 20.07 -5.44
C ILE A 279 -26.05 18.75 -5.59
N SER A 280 -26.40 18.41 -6.82
CA SER A 280 -26.57 17.04 -7.26
C SER A 280 -25.34 16.26 -6.77
N THR A 281 -25.43 15.46 -5.71
CA THR A 281 -24.26 14.69 -5.24
C THR A 281 -24.13 13.38 -6.01
N GLY A 282 -22.90 12.96 -6.33
CA GLY A 282 -22.62 11.65 -6.92
C GLY A 282 -22.64 11.63 -8.44
N ALA A 283 -23.14 10.56 -9.03
CA ALA A 283 -23.08 10.33 -10.48
C ALA A 283 -23.84 11.39 -11.30
N VAL A 284 -24.88 12.00 -10.71
CA VAL A 284 -25.68 13.06 -11.35
C VAL A 284 -24.87 14.34 -11.55
N ALA A 285 -24.11 14.80 -10.55
CA ALA A 285 -23.18 15.94 -10.71
C ALA A 285 -22.13 15.70 -11.79
N ILE A 286 -21.58 14.49 -11.80
CA ILE A 286 -20.56 14.10 -12.78
C ILE A 286 -21.18 14.16 -14.18
N ARG A 287 -22.40 13.66 -14.36
CA ARG A 287 -23.12 13.72 -15.64
C ARG A 287 -23.38 15.16 -16.08
N GLU A 288 -23.87 16.01 -15.18
CA GLU A 288 -24.13 17.43 -15.48
C GLU A 288 -22.85 18.16 -15.91
N GLN A 289 -21.73 17.93 -15.21
CA GLN A 289 -20.43 18.49 -15.61
C GLN A 289 -19.90 17.96 -16.94
N LEU A 290 -20.19 16.70 -17.27
CA LEU A 290 -19.79 16.08 -18.53
C LEU A 290 -20.71 16.51 -19.69
N ALA A 291 -21.98 16.80 -19.42
CA ALA A 291 -22.96 17.30 -20.39
C ALA A 291 -22.68 18.76 -20.77
N ASP A 292 -22.26 19.59 -19.81
CA ASP A 292 -21.89 21.00 -20.04
C ASP A 292 -20.49 21.16 -20.68
N LEU A 293 -19.81 20.06 -21.00
CA LEU A 293 -18.41 20.06 -21.40
C LEU A 293 -18.24 20.38 -22.89
N ASP A 294 -17.75 21.58 -23.22
CA ASP A 294 -17.37 21.92 -24.59
C ASP A 294 -15.95 21.41 -24.93
N LEU A 295 -15.91 20.31 -25.68
CA LEU A 295 -14.67 19.66 -26.11
C LEU A 295 -13.78 20.54 -27.01
N ARG A 296 -14.37 21.47 -27.78
CA ARG A 296 -13.61 22.37 -28.67
C ARG A 296 -12.90 23.44 -27.86
N ILE A 297 -13.63 24.02 -26.90
CA ILE A 297 -13.07 24.98 -25.94
C ILE A 297 -11.92 24.35 -25.15
N ILE A 298 -12.05 23.08 -24.73
CA ILE A 298 -10.97 22.35 -24.05
C ILE A 298 -9.73 22.18 -24.94
N ILE A 299 -9.91 21.86 -26.22
CA ILE A 299 -8.80 21.73 -27.17
C ILE A 299 -8.11 23.08 -27.33
N ASP A 300 -8.86 24.15 -27.53
CA ASP A 300 -8.32 25.48 -27.78
C ASP A 300 -7.55 26.04 -26.57
N TYR A 301 -8.12 25.93 -25.35
CA TYR A 301 -7.41 26.32 -24.13
C TYR A 301 -6.18 25.45 -23.86
N SER A 302 -6.29 24.13 -24.05
CA SER A 302 -5.14 23.23 -23.82
C SER A 302 -4.03 23.45 -24.84
N TRP A 303 -4.38 23.86 -26.07
CA TRP A 303 -3.41 24.20 -27.11
C TRP A 303 -2.74 25.55 -26.85
N ALA A 304 -3.50 26.56 -26.40
CA ALA A 304 -2.96 27.86 -25.99
C ALA A 304 -1.97 27.70 -24.83
N GLU A 305 -2.35 26.97 -23.79
CA GLU A 305 -1.49 26.67 -22.64
C GLU A 305 -0.22 25.91 -23.07
N TRP A 306 -0.34 24.94 -23.99
CA TRP A 306 0.81 24.19 -24.49
C TRP A 306 1.78 25.08 -25.28
N LYS A 307 1.27 26.08 -26.00
CA LYS A 307 2.05 27.02 -26.79
C LYS A 307 2.80 28.01 -25.90
N GLU A 308 2.14 28.57 -24.88
CA GLU A 308 2.78 29.45 -23.89
C GLU A 308 3.97 28.75 -23.20
N LEU A 309 3.77 27.49 -22.79
CA LEU A 309 4.82 26.64 -22.20
C LEU A 309 5.94 26.24 -23.17
N GLY A 310 5.80 26.53 -24.47
CA GLY A 310 6.81 26.29 -25.49
C GLY A 310 7.61 27.52 -25.89
N GLU A 311 7.09 28.73 -25.63
CA GLU A 311 7.75 30.01 -25.91
C GLU A 311 8.70 30.40 -24.77
N GLU A 312 8.46 29.91 -23.55
CA GLU A 312 9.42 29.90 -22.44
C GLU A 312 10.54 28.90 -22.76
N GLY A 313 11.67 29.38 -23.29
CA GLY A 313 12.86 28.56 -23.53
C GLY A 313 13.39 27.88 -22.25
N PRO A 314 14.39 26.98 -22.36
CA PRO A 314 14.90 26.25 -21.20
C PRO A 314 15.39 27.23 -20.12
N THR A 315 14.84 27.12 -18.90
CA THR A 315 15.14 28.06 -17.80
C THR A 315 16.53 27.85 -17.19
N GLY A 316 17.27 26.84 -17.65
CA GLY A 316 18.59 26.45 -17.14
C GLY A 316 18.51 25.60 -15.87
N ASN A 317 17.30 25.28 -15.40
CA ASN A 317 17.03 24.45 -14.23
C ASN A 317 16.35 23.13 -14.67
N GLU A 318 17.09 22.02 -14.63
CA GLU A 318 16.61 20.70 -15.07
C GLU A 318 15.29 20.25 -14.43
N TRP A 319 14.97 20.71 -13.21
CA TRP A 319 13.74 20.31 -12.52
C TRP A 319 12.50 21.06 -13.04
N GLU A 320 12.65 22.35 -13.35
CA GLU A 320 11.59 23.17 -13.94
C GLU A 320 11.30 22.73 -15.37
N ASP A 321 12.35 22.47 -16.16
CA ASP A 321 12.22 21.93 -17.52
C ASP A 321 11.48 20.59 -17.53
N ARG A 322 11.72 19.71 -16.53
CA ARG A 322 10.98 18.44 -16.36
C ARG A 322 9.52 18.63 -15.90
N LYS A 323 9.20 19.70 -15.18
CA LYS A 323 7.83 20.02 -14.77
C LYS A 323 7.03 20.56 -15.95
N ILE A 324 7.63 21.47 -16.72
CA ILE A 324 7.07 22.01 -17.98
C ILE A 324 6.85 20.86 -18.96
N GLY A 325 7.83 19.96 -19.12
CA GLY A 325 7.70 18.75 -19.96
C GLY A 325 6.51 17.88 -19.57
N ARG A 326 6.37 17.54 -18.28
CA ARG A 326 5.22 16.74 -17.79
C ARG A 326 3.87 17.42 -18.00
N ARG A 327 3.80 18.75 -17.84
CA ARG A 327 2.57 19.51 -18.08
C ARG A 327 2.22 19.52 -19.57
N ARG A 328 3.20 19.70 -20.45
CA ARG A 328 3.01 19.63 -21.90
C ARG A 328 2.53 18.24 -22.33
N ASP A 329 3.12 17.16 -21.80
CA ASP A 329 2.66 15.79 -22.09
C ASP A 329 1.21 15.55 -21.65
N PHE A 330 0.80 16.09 -20.51
CA PHE A 330 -0.58 16.02 -20.04
C PHE A 330 -1.55 16.74 -20.98
N LEU A 331 -1.19 17.96 -21.41
CA LEU A 331 -2.00 18.76 -22.35
C LEU A 331 -2.16 18.05 -23.70
N VAL A 332 -1.09 17.42 -24.21
CA VAL A 332 -1.15 16.60 -25.43
C VAL A 332 -2.15 15.47 -25.28
N ARG A 333 -2.08 14.68 -24.20
CA ARG A 333 -3.04 13.57 -23.96
C ARG A 333 -4.48 14.07 -23.83
N ARG A 334 -4.69 15.23 -23.20
CA ARG A 334 -6.02 15.84 -23.04
C ARG A 334 -6.60 16.26 -24.39
N ILE A 335 -5.78 16.88 -25.24
CA ILE A 335 -6.16 17.27 -26.60
C ILE A 335 -6.46 16.03 -27.45
N GLU A 336 -5.62 14.99 -27.38
CA GLU A 336 -5.83 13.74 -28.10
C GLU A 336 -7.14 13.07 -27.69
N LEU A 337 -7.42 12.98 -26.39
CA LEU A 337 -8.65 12.41 -25.88
C LEU A 337 -9.89 13.19 -26.35
N ALA A 338 -9.87 14.52 -26.26
CA ALA A 338 -10.97 15.37 -26.73
C ALA A 338 -11.17 15.25 -28.26
N LYS A 339 -10.08 15.20 -29.04
CA LYS A 339 -10.13 14.93 -30.49
C LYS A 339 -10.71 13.55 -30.79
N HIS A 340 -10.39 12.54 -29.99
CA HIS A 340 -10.95 11.21 -30.14
C HIS A 340 -12.46 11.21 -29.92
N PHE A 341 -12.96 11.83 -28.84
CA PHE A 341 -14.40 11.96 -28.58
C PHE A 341 -15.14 12.63 -29.76
N ILE A 342 -14.60 13.73 -30.29
CA ILE A 342 -15.15 14.42 -31.46
C ILE A 342 -15.12 13.52 -32.70
N ARG A 343 -14.02 12.81 -32.95
CA ARG A 343 -13.85 11.93 -34.11
C ARG A 343 -14.79 10.72 -34.07
N THR A 344 -15.01 10.16 -32.89
CA THR A 344 -15.88 8.98 -32.71
C THR A 344 -17.34 9.34 -32.49
N ASN A 345 -17.67 10.64 -32.39
CA ASN A 345 -19.01 11.13 -32.07
C ASN A 345 -19.58 10.46 -30.81
N ILE A 346 -18.73 10.38 -29.77
CA ILE A 346 -19.08 9.83 -28.46
C ILE A 346 -19.20 11.00 -27.49
N ASP A 347 -20.34 11.10 -26.81
CA ASP A 347 -20.55 12.14 -25.81
C ASP A 347 -19.95 11.73 -24.44
N PRO A 348 -19.21 12.61 -23.76
CA PRO A 348 -18.62 12.31 -22.46
C PRO A 348 -19.65 11.92 -21.40
N GLU A 349 -20.89 12.42 -21.50
CA GLU A 349 -21.98 12.12 -20.59
C GLU A 349 -22.30 10.60 -20.51
N TRP A 350 -22.00 9.84 -21.58
CA TRP A 350 -22.28 8.39 -21.65
C TRP A 350 -21.40 7.55 -20.73
N MET A 351 -20.36 8.15 -20.12
CA MET A 351 -19.59 7.50 -19.06
C MET A 351 -20.43 7.27 -17.79
N VAL A 352 -21.56 7.97 -17.64
CA VAL A 352 -22.54 7.75 -16.57
C VAL A 352 -23.72 6.94 -17.12
N LEU A 353 -23.78 5.67 -16.76
CA LEU A 353 -24.85 4.76 -17.19
C LEU A 353 -26.19 5.16 -16.58
N CYS A 354 -27.11 5.65 -17.42
CA CYS A 354 -28.50 5.94 -17.03
C CYS A 354 -29.44 4.76 -17.28
N LEU A 355 -29.02 3.80 -18.12
CA LEU A 355 -29.76 2.60 -18.47
C LEU A 355 -28.91 1.38 -18.13
N LEU A 356 -29.49 0.48 -17.35
CA LEU A 356 -28.84 -0.75 -16.93
C LEU A 356 -29.17 -1.86 -17.95
N PRO A 357 -28.19 -2.43 -18.67
CA PRO A 357 -28.46 -3.52 -19.61
C PRO A 357 -28.94 -4.76 -18.86
N VAL A 358 -30.02 -5.37 -19.33
CA VAL A 358 -30.56 -6.61 -18.76
C VAL A 358 -30.06 -7.81 -19.57
N LEU A 359 -29.51 -8.80 -18.87
CA LEU A 359 -29.04 -10.02 -19.54
C LEU A 359 -30.18 -10.82 -20.18
N PRO A 360 -29.93 -11.48 -21.32
CA PRO A 360 -30.91 -12.36 -21.94
C PRO A 360 -31.20 -13.59 -21.05
N PRO A 361 -32.42 -14.17 -21.09
CA PRO A 361 -32.85 -15.24 -20.18
C PRO A 361 -31.90 -16.45 -20.11
N GLU A 362 -31.18 -16.75 -21.20
CA GLU A 362 -30.21 -17.85 -21.31
C GLU A 362 -29.03 -17.69 -20.34
N LEU A 363 -28.67 -16.45 -20.00
CA LEU A 363 -27.61 -16.12 -19.04
C LEU A 363 -28.12 -15.94 -17.61
N ARG A 364 -29.44 -16.02 -17.41
CA ARG A 364 -30.12 -15.90 -16.11
C ARG A 364 -31.27 -16.91 -15.98
N PRO A 365 -30.97 -18.23 -16.00
CA PRO A 365 -31.99 -19.27 -16.08
C PRO A 365 -32.93 -19.28 -14.86
N ILE A 366 -34.17 -19.70 -15.11
CA ILE A 366 -35.19 -19.98 -14.10
C ILE A 366 -35.64 -21.43 -14.33
N ILE A 367 -35.43 -22.28 -13.34
CA ILE A 367 -35.75 -23.71 -13.41
C ILE A 367 -36.90 -23.98 -12.44
N GLN A 368 -37.99 -24.53 -12.94
CA GLN A 368 -39.10 -24.97 -12.11
C GLN A 368 -38.84 -26.40 -11.63
N ILE A 369 -38.84 -26.60 -10.32
CA ILE A 369 -38.71 -27.93 -9.71
C ILE A 369 -40.11 -28.46 -9.39
N GLU A 370 -40.32 -29.77 -9.54
CA GLU A 370 -41.58 -30.43 -9.17
C GLU A 370 -41.97 -30.11 -7.72
N GLY A 371 -43.24 -29.72 -7.52
CA GLY A 371 -43.75 -29.20 -6.24
C GLY A 371 -43.96 -27.68 -6.20
N GLY A 372 -43.84 -26.97 -7.33
CA GLY A 372 -44.17 -25.55 -7.44
C GLY A 372 -43.08 -24.58 -6.97
N LYS A 373 -41.89 -25.09 -6.61
CA LYS A 373 -40.76 -24.27 -6.17
C LYS A 373 -39.91 -23.86 -7.38
N LEU A 374 -39.82 -22.56 -7.64
CA LEU A 374 -38.97 -21.99 -8.71
C LEU A 374 -37.56 -21.74 -8.17
N MET A 375 -36.53 -22.22 -8.87
CA MET A 375 -35.14 -21.87 -8.64
C MET A 375 -34.68 -20.87 -9.70
N SER A 376 -34.35 -19.65 -9.30
CA SER A 376 -33.81 -18.62 -10.19
C SER A 376 -32.32 -18.41 -9.95
N SER A 377 -31.59 -18.05 -11.00
CA SER A 377 -30.20 -17.59 -10.88
C SER A 377 -30.04 -16.44 -9.87
N ASP A 378 -28.88 -16.36 -9.22
CA ASP A 378 -28.55 -15.33 -8.23
C ASP A 378 -28.70 -13.90 -8.82
N ILE A 379 -28.36 -13.72 -10.11
CA ILE A 379 -28.53 -12.47 -10.87
C ILE A 379 -30.00 -12.03 -10.97
N ASN A 380 -30.95 -12.96 -11.12
CA ASN A 380 -32.38 -12.60 -11.19
C ASN A 380 -32.88 -12.00 -9.86
N GLU A 381 -32.31 -12.42 -8.73
CA GLU A 381 -32.63 -11.84 -7.43
C GLU A 381 -32.11 -10.40 -7.32
N LEU A 382 -30.89 -10.16 -7.79
CA LEU A 382 -30.28 -8.83 -7.81
C LEU A 382 -31.04 -7.87 -8.73
N TYR A 383 -31.45 -8.31 -9.92
CA TYR A 383 -32.33 -7.52 -10.80
C TYR A 383 -33.69 -7.21 -10.15
N ARG A 384 -34.31 -8.20 -9.49
CA ARG A 384 -35.58 -7.98 -8.79
C ARG A 384 -35.46 -6.89 -7.74
N ARG A 385 -34.34 -6.87 -7.00
CA ARG A 385 -34.06 -5.83 -6.00
C ARG A 385 -33.90 -4.44 -6.62
N VAL A 386 -33.17 -4.32 -7.73
CA VAL A 386 -33.03 -3.05 -8.47
C VAL A 386 -34.40 -2.54 -8.92
N ILE A 387 -35.20 -3.41 -9.55
CA ILE A 387 -36.54 -3.06 -10.03
C ILE A 387 -37.44 -2.64 -8.86
N TYR A 388 -37.43 -3.39 -7.76
CA TYR A 388 -38.23 -3.06 -6.59
C TYR A 388 -37.86 -1.67 -6.03
N ARG A 389 -36.56 -1.39 -5.85
CA ARG A 389 -36.10 -0.09 -5.34
C ARG A 389 -36.44 1.05 -6.31
N ASN A 390 -36.29 0.82 -7.61
CA ASN A 390 -36.61 1.80 -8.64
C ASN A 390 -38.12 2.11 -8.70
N ASN A 391 -38.96 1.10 -8.61
CA ASN A 391 -40.42 1.28 -8.58
C ASN A 391 -40.85 2.01 -7.31
N THR A 392 -40.31 1.66 -6.15
CA THR A 392 -40.58 2.38 -4.89
C THR A 392 -40.18 3.86 -4.99
N LEU A 393 -39.03 4.17 -5.59
CA LEU A 393 -38.63 5.56 -5.84
C LEU A 393 -39.60 6.26 -6.81
N THR A 394 -40.00 5.57 -7.89
CA THR A 394 -40.94 6.11 -8.88
C THR A 394 -42.32 6.39 -8.28
N ASP A 395 -42.83 5.47 -7.45
CA ASP A 395 -44.11 5.61 -6.75
C ASP A 395 -44.06 6.78 -5.76
N LEU A 396 -42.93 6.97 -5.07
CA LEU A 396 -42.72 8.11 -4.17
C LEU A 396 -42.68 9.45 -4.90
N LEU A 397 -42.05 9.50 -6.08
CA LEU A 397 -41.99 10.70 -6.92
C LEU A 397 -43.33 11.05 -7.57
N THR A 398 -44.17 10.06 -7.88
CA THR A 398 -45.45 10.25 -8.57
C THR A 398 -46.63 10.50 -7.61
N THR A 399 -46.60 9.92 -6.41
CA THR A 399 -47.72 10.00 -5.44
C THR A 399 -47.71 11.29 -4.62
N SER A 400 -46.58 11.99 -4.52
CA SER A 400 -46.38 13.06 -3.54
C SER A 400 -45.96 14.37 -4.20
N ARG A 401 -46.84 15.39 -4.18
CA ARG A 401 -46.54 16.75 -4.68
C ARG A 401 -45.55 17.55 -3.82
N SER A 402 -45.23 17.09 -2.61
CA SER A 402 -44.35 17.78 -1.65
C SER A 402 -43.58 16.78 -0.77
N THR A 403 -42.75 15.94 -1.38
CA THR A 403 -41.86 15.03 -0.63
C THR A 403 -40.62 15.79 -0.15
N PRO A 404 -40.22 15.68 1.13
CA PRO A 404 -38.93 16.18 1.60
C PRO A 404 -37.77 15.60 0.79
N GLY A 405 -36.85 16.45 0.31
CA GLY A 405 -35.71 16.02 -0.53
C GLY A 405 -34.81 14.97 0.13
N GLU A 406 -34.71 14.96 1.46
CA GLU A 406 -33.96 13.97 2.23
C GLU A 406 -34.47 12.53 2.03
N LEU A 407 -35.79 12.35 1.88
CA LEU A 407 -36.39 11.04 1.65
C LEU A 407 -36.10 10.55 0.23
N VAL A 408 -36.12 11.44 -0.75
CA VAL A 408 -35.78 11.13 -2.14
C VAL A 408 -34.32 10.71 -2.24
N MET A 409 -33.40 11.48 -1.65
CA MET A 409 -31.97 11.15 -1.62
C MET A 409 -31.67 9.80 -0.95
N CYS A 410 -32.40 9.46 0.13
CA CYS A 410 -32.27 8.17 0.78
C CYS A 410 -32.67 7.01 -0.15
N GLN A 411 -33.75 7.17 -0.92
CA GLN A 411 -34.20 6.15 -1.87
C GLN A 411 -33.28 6.05 -3.09
N GLU A 412 -32.80 7.18 -3.63
CA GLU A 412 -31.79 7.21 -4.70
C GLU A 412 -30.52 6.45 -4.30
N LYS A 413 -30.04 6.65 -3.07
CA LYS A 413 -28.89 5.91 -2.54
C LYS A 413 -29.15 4.40 -2.48
N LEU A 414 -30.34 3.97 -2.06
CA LEU A 414 -30.71 2.55 -2.01
C LEU A 414 -30.81 1.92 -3.40
N VAL A 415 -31.22 2.68 -4.42
CA VAL A 415 -31.19 2.25 -5.83
C VAL A 415 -29.74 2.10 -6.28
N GLN A 416 -28.88 3.08 -6.01
CA GLN A 416 -27.46 3.00 -6.37
C GLN A 416 -26.77 1.81 -5.69
N GLU A 417 -27.02 1.56 -4.41
CA GLU A 417 -26.49 0.39 -3.71
C GLU A 417 -26.97 -0.93 -4.32
N ALA A 418 -28.23 -0.99 -4.77
CA ALA A 418 -28.74 -2.18 -5.46
C ALA A 418 -28.06 -2.40 -6.82
N VAL A 419 -27.79 -1.33 -7.57
CA VAL A 419 -27.05 -1.39 -8.84
C VAL A 419 -25.60 -1.79 -8.61
N ASP A 420 -24.94 -1.21 -7.60
CA ASP A 420 -23.57 -1.57 -7.23
C ASP A 420 -23.49 -3.06 -6.85
N THR A 421 -24.46 -3.56 -6.06
CA THR A 421 -24.53 -4.99 -5.69
C THR A 421 -24.75 -5.91 -6.90
N LEU A 422 -25.55 -5.46 -7.88
CA LEU A 422 -25.77 -6.21 -9.12
C LEU A 422 -24.49 -6.28 -9.96
N LEU A 423 -23.78 -5.17 -10.12
CA LEU A 423 -22.57 -5.11 -10.92
C LEU A 423 -21.42 -5.84 -10.23
N ASP A 424 -21.19 -5.57 -8.95
CA ASP A 424 -20.09 -6.14 -8.17
C ASP A 424 -20.45 -6.20 -6.67
N ASN A 425 -20.82 -7.41 -6.23
CA ASN A 425 -21.36 -7.66 -4.90
C ASN A 425 -20.22 -7.68 -3.85
N GLY A 426 -19.84 -6.51 -3.36
CA GLY A 426 -18.83 -6.37 -2.31
C GLY A 426 -18.01 -5.08 -2.37
N ILE A 427 -18.09 -4.30 -3.46
CA ILE A 427 -17.31 -3.05 -3.64
C ILE A 427 -17.46 -2.08 -2.46
N ARG A 428 -18.67 -1.97 -1.89
CA ARG A 428 -18.99 -0.97 -0.85
C ARG A 428 -19.19 -1.53 0.55
N GLY A 429 -18.80 -2.78 0.83
CA GLY A 429 -18.87 -3.33 2.19
C GLY A 429 -19.26 -4.80 2.26
N GLN A 430 -20.20 -5.14 3.16
CA GLN A 430 -20.59 -6.53 3.37
C GLN A 430 -21.36 -7.08 2.17
N PRO A 431 -20.93 -8.21 1.59
CA PRO A 431 -21.58 -8.78 0.41
C PRO A 431 -22.97 -9.31 0.78
N MET A 432 -23.94 -9.10 -0.11
CA MET A 432 -25.31 -9.56 0.08
C MET A 432 -25.37 -11.08 0.05
N ARG A 433 -26.10 -11.67 1.01
CA ARG A 433 -26.26 -13.11 1.19
C ARG A 433 -27.73 -13.51 1.14
N ASP A 434 -27.99 -14.74 0.74
CA ASP A 434 -29.30 -15.37 0.79
C ASP A 434 -29.67 -15.78 2.23
N GLY A 435 -30.89 -16.32 2.41
CA GLY A 435 -31.38 -16.82 3.71
C GLY A 435 -30.60 -18.03 4.26
N HIS A 436 -29.74 -18.64 3.45
CA HIS A 436 -28.83 -19.73 3.83
C HIS A 436 -27.39 -19.25 4.02
N ASN A 437 -27.16 -17.93 4.11
CA ASN A 437 -25.88 -17.28 4.32
C ASN A 437 -24.88 -17.46 3.16
N LYS A 438 -25.35 -17.81 1.96
CA LYS A 438 -24.55 -17.89 0.73
C LYS A 438 -24.56 -16.53 0.03
N VAL A 439 -23.39 -16.06 -0.41
CA VAL A 439 -23.24 -14.79 -1.13
C VAL A 439 -23.84 -14.89 -2.54
N TYR A 440 -24.62 -13.88 -2.95
CA TYR A 440 -25.13 -13.80 -4.33
C TYR A 440 -23.99 -13.51 -5.31
N LYS A 441 -23.98 -14.20 -6.45
CA LYS A 441 -23.06 -13.90 -7.55
C LYS A 441 -23.50 -12.66 -8.32
N SER A 442 -22.62 -11.68 -8.44
CA SER A 442 -22.80 -10.43 -9.20
C SER A 442 -22.50 -10.61 -10.69
N PHE A 443 -22.67 -9.54 -11.46
CA PHE A 443 -22.33 -9.52 -12.88
C PHE A 443 -20.84 -9.68 -13.12
N SER A 444 -20.00 -8.98 -12.33
CA SER A 444 -18.56 -9.18 -12.29
C SER A 444 -18.24 -10.65 -12.05
N ASP A 445 -18.81 -11.30 -11.02
CA ASP A 445 -18.54 -12.73 -10.74
C ASP A 445 -18.94 -13.71 -11.86
N VAL A 446 -19.87 -13.32 -12.73
CA VAL A 446 -20.34 -14.15 -13.86
C VAL A 446 -19.51 -13.92 -15.14
N ILE A 447 -18.88 -12.76 -15.26
CA ILE A 447 -17.93 -12.44 -16.33
C ILE A 447 -16.49 -12.80 -15.92
N GLU A 448 -16.14 -12.59 -14.66
CA GLU A 448 -14.86 -12.88 -14.03
C GLU A 448 -14.65 -14.39 -14.04
N GLY A 449 -13.60 -14.82 -14.75
CA GLY A 449 -13.34 -16.23 -15.05
C GLY A 449 -13.75 -16.68 -16.47
N LYS A 450 -14.42 -15.84 -17.28
CA LYS A 450 -14.53 -16.03 -18.74
C LYS A 450 -13.53 -15.14 -19.48
N GLU A 451 -12.28 -15.16 -19.05
CA GLU A 451 -11.18 -14.67 -19.88
C GLU A 451 -10.91 -15.72 -20.96
N GLY A 452 -11.34 -15.44 -22.19
CA GLY A 452 -11.00 -16.28 -23.33
C GLY A 452 -9.48 -16.45 -23.42
N ARG A 453 -9.06 -17.68 -23.79
CA ARG A 453 -7.67 -18.10 -24.09
C ARG A 453 -6.78 -17.03 -24.75
N PHE A 454 -7.37 -16.15 -25.55
CA PHE A 454 -6.68 -15.08 -26.29
C PHE A 454 -6.07 -13.97 -25.42
N ARG A 455 -6.63 -13.69 -24.24
CA ARG A 455 -6.17 -12.60 -23.36
C ARG A 455 -5.10 -13.09 -22.36
N GLU A 456 -5.17 -14.36 -21.97
CA GLU A 456 -4.29 -15.02 -21.00
C GLU A 456 -2.86 -15.24 -21.52
N THR A 457 -2.66 -15.43 -22.84
CA THR A 457 -1.34 -15.80 -23.39
C THR A 457 -0.47 -14.62 -23.83
N LEU A 458 -1.03 -13.43 -24.09
CA LEU A 458 -0.31 -12.33 -24.75
C LEU A 458 -0.02 -11.11 -23.87
N LEU A 459 -0.83 -10.83 -22.85
CA LEU A 459 -0.64 -9.67 -21.99
C LEU A 459 -0.32 -10.13 -20.57
N GLY A 460 0.97 -10.37 -20.35
CA GLY A 460 1.52 -10.86 -19.09
C GLY A 460 1.19 -9.95 -17.89
N LYS A 461 0.47 -10.57 -16.94
CA LYS A 461 0.39 -10.30 -15.49
C LYS A 461 -0.57 -9.21 -14.97
N ARG A 462 -1.38 -9.63 -13.98
CA ARG A 462 -1.11 -9.27 -12.57
C ARG A 462 -0.90 -10.52 -11.73
N VAL A 463 0.07 -10.44 -10.83
CA VAL A 463 0.53 -11.50 -9.92
C VAL A 463 0.04 -11.14 -8.53
N ASP A 464 -1.01 -11.79 -8.06
CA ASP A 464 -1.55 -11.66 -6.69
C ASP A 464 -1.29 -12.92 -5.84
N TYR A 465 -0.11 -13.51 -6.00
CA TYR A 465 0.40 -14.48 -5.03
C TYR A 465 1.70 -13.97 -4.39
N SER A 466 1.60 -12.86 -3.65
CA SER A 466 2.47 -12.65 -2.49
C SER A 466 1.88 -13.32 -1.26
N GLY A 467 1.50 -14.59 -1.40
CA GLY A 467 1.50 -15.50 -0.26
C GLY A 467 2.96 -15.74 0.10
N ARG A 468 3.42 -15.12 1.19
CA ARG A 468 4.65 -15.53 1.87
C ARG A 468 4.43 -16.95 2.41
N SER A 469 4.68 -17.94 1.58
CA SER A 469 4.99 -19.30 2.04
C SER A 469 6.49 -19.47 1.92
N VAL A 470 7.18 -19.39 3.05
CA VAL A 470 8.61 -19.68 3.13
C VAL A 470 8.78 -21.17 2.83
N ILE A 471 9.37 -21.51 1.68
CA ILE A 471 9.90 -22.85 1.46
C ILE A 471 11.11 -22.98 2.38
N VAL A 472 10.96 -23.72 3.47
CA VAL A 472 12.09 -24.03 4.37
C VAL A 472 12.79 -25.27 3.83
N VAL A 473 14.04 -25.12 3.41
CA VAL A 473 14.87 -26.26 3.04
C VAL A 473 15.31 -26.94 4.34
N GLY A 474 14.76 -28.10 4.64
CA GLY A 474 15.24 -28.93 5.75
C GLY A 474 16.64 -29.47 5.41
N PRO A 475 17.57 -29.54 6.38
CA PRO A 475 18.95 -29.95 6.15
C PRO A 475 19.11 -31.41 5.65
N SER A 476 18.04 -32.21 5.67
CA SER A 476 17.98 -33.59 5.17
C SER A 476 17.21 -33.75 3.83
N LEU A 477 16.74 -32.66 3.22
CA LEU A 477 15.98 -32.69 1.96
C LEU A 477 16.89 -32.51 0.74
N SER A 478 16.77 -33.40 -0.24
CA SER A 478 17.45 -33.28 -1.54
C SER A 478 16.91 -32.10 -2.37
N LEU A 479 17.72 -31.55 -3.29
CA LEU A 479 17.39 -30.37 -4.12
C LEU A 479 16.07 -30.43 -4.90
N HIS A 480 15.57 -31.63 -5.21
CA HIS A 480 14.31 -31.86 -5.92
C HIS A 480 13.11 -32.11 -4.99
N ARG A 481 13.29 -31.96 -3.67
CA ARG A 481 12.25 -32.17 -2.66
C ARG A 481 11.96 -30.85 -1.94
N CYS A 482 10.68 -30.58 -1.68
CA CYS A 482 10.25 -29.47 -0.83
C CYS A 482 9.56 -30.00 0.42
N GLY A 483 9.85 -29.36 1.56
CA GLY A 483 9.15 -29.63 2.82
C GLY A 483 7.97 -28.69 2.95
N LEU A 484 6.77 -29.24 3.17
CA LEU A 484 5.59 -28.48 3.55
C LEU A 484 5.25 -28.81 5.00
N PRO A 485 4.88 -27.82 5.84
CA PRO A 485 4.29 -28.08 7.15
C PRO A 485 3.09 -29.02 7.02
N ARG A 486 2.98 -29.99 7.93
CA ARG A 486 2.02 -31.10 7.82
C ARG A 486 0.58 -30.59 7.69
N GLU A 487 0.24 -29.54 8.41
CA GLU A 487 -1.09 -28.94 8.44
C GLU A 487 -1.45 -28.36 7.06
N ILE A 488 -0.50 -27.68 6.40
CA ILE A 488 -0.67 -27.08 5.07
C ILE A 488 -0.73 -28.16 3.99
N ALA A 489 0.08 -29.22 4.11
CA ALA A 489 0.05 -30.34 3.18
C ALA A 489 -1.29 -31.10 3.25
N ILE A 490 -1.83 -31.31 4.46
CA ILE A 490 -3.15 -31.94 4.65
C ILE A 490 -4.24 -31.11 3.98
N GLU A 491 -4.19 -29.79 4.06
CA GLU A 491 -5.16 -28.89 3.44
C GLU A 491 -5.02 -28.86 1.91
N LEU A 492 -3.80 -28.69 1.39
CA LEU A 492 -3.53 -28.66 -0.06
C LEU A 492 -3.90 -29.96 -0.77
N PHE A 493 -3.67 -31.11 -0.12
CA PHE A 493 -3.89 -32.44 -0.72
C PHE A 493 -5.12 -33.16 -0.16
N GLN A 494 -5.97 -32.46 0.61
CA GLN A 494 -7.11 -33.04 1.33
C GLN A 494 -8.03 -33.88 0.43
N ALA A 495 -8.32 -33.37 -0.77
CA ALA A 495 -9.20 -34.03 -1.72
C ALA A 495 -8.65 -35.40 -2.17
N PHE A 496 -7.34 -35.51 -2.37
CA PHE A 496 -6.68 -36.75 -2.76
C PHE A 496 -6.65 -37.77 -1.62
N VAL A 497 -6.41 -37.32 -0.39
CA VAL A 497 -6.41 -38.17 0.81
C VAL A 497 -7.81 -38.74 1.06
N ILE A 498 -8.85 -37.90 1.02
CA ILE A 498 -10.26 -38.33 1.19
C ILE A 498 -10.64 -39.36 0.11
N CYS A 499 -10.27 -39.12 -1.14
CA CYS A 499 -10.54 -40.05 -2.23
C CYS A 499 -9.85 -41.39 -2.03
N SER A 500 -8.60 -41.40 -1.58
CA SER A 500 -7.84 -42.62 -1.29
C SER A 500 -8.44 -43.43 -0.14
N LEU A 501 -8.86 -42.78 0.95
CA LEU A 501 -9.49 -43.43 2.10
C LEU A 501 -10.82 -44.11 1.74
N ILE A 502 -11.60 -43.48 0.87
CA ILE A 502 -12.86 -44.06 0.37
C ILE A 502 -12.58 -45.25 -0.57
N ARG A 503 -11.58 -45.12 -1.46
CA ARG A 503 -11.19 -46.20 -2.38
C ARG A 503 -10.63 -47.43 -1.68
N GLN A 504 -9.93 -47.25 -0.56
CA GLN A 504 -9.39 -48.35 0.25
C GLN A 504 -10.40 -48.89 1.27
N HIS A 505 -11.65 -48.42 1.23
CA HIS A 505 -12.74 -48.79 2.16
C HIS A 505 -12.47 -48.52 3.65
N LEU A 506 -11.50 -47.64 3.95
CA LEU A 506 -11.21 -47.18 5.31
C LEU A 506 -12.19 -46.11 5.80
N ALA A 507 -12.90 -45.45 4.88
CA ALA A 507 -14.02 -44.57 5.19
C ALA A 507 -15.20 -44.83 4.24
N SER A 508 -16.42 -44.88 4.78
CA SER A 508 -17.63 -45.22 4.02
C SER A 508 -18.21 -44.03 3.24
N ASN A 509 -17.91 -42.79 3.63
CA ASN A 509 -18.33 -41.58 2.94
C ASN A 509 -17.39 -40.40 3.26
N ILE A 510 -17.55 -39.29 2.53
CA ILE A 510 -16.74 -38.07 2.67
C ILE A 510 -16.83 -37.46 4.07
N GLY A 511 -17.99 -37.58 4.75
CA GLY A 511 -18.18 -37.05 6.10
C GLY A 511 -17.34 -37.78 7.14
N VAL A 512 -17.30 -39.12 7.07
CA VAL A 512 -16.47 -39.97 7.94
C VAL A 512 -14.98 -39.81 7.60
N ALA A 513 -14.62 -39.67 6.32
CA ALA A 513 -13.24 -39.43 5.90
C ALA A 513 -12.66 -38.08 6.36
N LYS A 514 -13.52 -37.14 6.76
CA LYS A 514 -13.14 -35.83 7.31
C LYS A 514 -13.06 -35.81 8.84
N SER A 515 -13.42 -36.89 9.54
CA SER A 515 -13.32 -36.94 11.00
C SER A 515 -11.85 -37.06 11.45
N PRO A 516 -11.46 -36.40 12.56
CA PRO A 516 -10.06 -36.34 13.00
C PRO A 516 -9.47 -37.71 13.36
N ASP A 517 -10.30 -38.70 13.69
CA ASP A 517 -9.85 -40.04 14.10
C ASP A 517 -9.50 -40.97 12.93
N ALA A 518 -9.90 -40.63 11.69
CA ALA A 518 -9.74 -41.49 10.51
C ALA A 518 -8.47 -41.24 9.68
N LEU A 519 -7.62 -40.28 10.07
CA LEU A 519 -6.39 -39.94 9.36
C LEU A 519 -5.18 -40.68 9.98
N PRO A 520 -4.68 -41.78 9.39
CA PRO A 520 -3.49 -42.44 9.90
C PRO A 520 -2.25 -41.52 9.80
N PHE A 521 -1.45 -41.53 10.86
CA PHE A 521 -0.20 -40.79 10.99
C PHE A 521 0.89 -41.39 10.10
N GLU A 522 0.96 -40.99 8.83
CA GLU A 522 2.18 -40.90 8.02
C GLU A 522 1.84 -40.40 6.60
N ILE A 523 2.26 -39.19 6.25
CA ILE A 523 2.15 -38.68 4.87
C ILE A 523 3.54 -38.74 4.25
N LYS A 524 3.83 -39.82 3.52
CA LYS A 524 4.94 -39.90 2.56
C LYS A 524 4.53 -39.12 1.32
N ILE A 525 5.05 -37.90 1.16
CA ILE A 525 4.93 -37.15 -0.10
C ILE A 525 5.81 -37.86 -1.13
N LEU A 526 5.17 -38.37 -2.18
CA LEU A 526 5.76 -39.18 -3.24
C LEU A 526 6.87 -38.43 -3.99
N GLY A 527 8.03 -39.08 -4.03
CA GLY A 527 9.18 -38.72 -4.83
C GLY A 527 10.32 -39.72 -4.64
N LEU A 528 10.20 -40.87 -5.32
CA LEU A 528 11.25 -41.83 -5.74
C LEU A 528 11.52 -43.05 -4.84
N ASP A 529 11.14 -44.20 -5.43
CA ASP A 529 11.57 -45.60 -5.32
C ASP A 529 11.57 -46.34 -3.97
N SER A 530 10.74 -47.39 -3.92
CA SER A 530 11.00 -48.61 -3.17
C SER A 530 11.08 -49.79 -4.14
N SER A 531 12.22 -49.92 -4.81
CA SER A 531 12.75 -51.23 -5.24
C SER A 531 14.23 -51.08 -5.57
N ILE A 532 15.08 -51.22 -4.56
CA ILE A 532 16.23 -52.11 -4.70
C ILE A 532 16.14 -53.10 -3.53
N ASP A 533 16.19 -54.38 -3.91
CA ASP A 533 16.27 -55.62 -3.15
C ASP A 533 14.97 -56.31 -2.69
N SER A 534 14.79 -57.49 -3.33
CA SER A 534 13.81 -58.60 -3.26
C SER A 534 12.40 -58.36 -3.79
#